data_AF-A0A0D4ZZ12-F1
#
_entry.id   AF-A0A0D4ZZ12-F1
#
_cell.length_a   1.000
_cell.length_b   1.000
_cell.length_c   1.000
_cell.angle_alpha   90.00
_cell.angle_beta   90.00
_cell.angle_gamma   90.00
#
_symmetry.space_group_name_H-M   'P 1'
#
loop_
_entity.id
_entity.type
_entity.pdbx_description
1 polymer ?
#
loop_
_entity_poly.entity_id
_entity_poly.type
_entity_poly.pdbx_seq_one_letter_code
_entity_poly.pdbx_strand_id
1 'polypeptide(L)'
;MKNVIRSVNTLLQSNIQVSTISKETGISKAHITNLKNGTKSISNASFDTVEKLYLYYLDKKDYLEASKNIDQSIIDTKIPRDIQHFISNLKQSIDNINNPDSSAGIEKIMIERLFTMSKEKSSNNIISYLLVKELIPLKIKNEVISYELAFSSPIKPKEYLAEKIEGFTITFAQNDLELMLKRLIHKGAKVKLIKSNFNYSDSYNTGIYIDTHQDEIFKYESSFLDITINQNLTEGE
;
A
#
# COMPACT_ATOMS: atom_id res chain seq x y z
N MET A 1 0.92 23.70 -20.51
CA MET A 1 0.55 22.72 -21.55
C MET A 1 1.66 21.69 -21.85
N LYS A 2 2.93 22.08 -22.15
CA LYS A 2 4.03 21.11 -22.39
C LYS A 2 4.26 20.10 -21.26
N ASN A 3 4.10 20.52 -20.00
CA ASN A 3 4.28 19.64 -18.84
C ASN A 3 3.13 18.62 -18.67
N VAL A 4 1.91 19.00 -19.04
CA VAL A 4 0.72 18.13 -19.02
C VAL A 4 0.83 17.02 -20.07
N ILE A 5 1.17 17.38 -21.31
CA ILE A 5 1.36 16.41 -22.40
C ILE A 5 2.46 15.41 -22.06
N ARG A 6 3.59 15.87 -21.50
CA ARG A 6 4.67 14.99 -21.06
C ARG A 6 4.20 14.01 -19.98
N SER A 7 3.45 14.49 -19.00
CA SER A 7 2.90 13.67 -17.92
C SER A 7 1.95 12.59 -18.45
N VAL A 8 1.05 12.96 -19.36
CA VAL A 8 0.15 12.00 -20.01
C VAL A 8 0.92 10.99 -20.85
N ASN A 9 1.97 11.40 -21.56
CA ASN A 9 2.82 10.48 -22.31
C ASN A 9 3.55 9.48 -21.39
N THR A 10 4.06 9.92 -20.23
CA THR A 10 4.63 9.02 -19.22
C THR A 10 3.61 7.96 -18.79
N LEU A 11 2.37 8.37 -18.50
CA LEU A 11 1.28 7.45 -18.18
C LEU A 11 1.00 6.47 -19.33
N LEU A 12 0.90 6.95 -20.56
CA LEU A 12 0.59 6.11 -21.72
C LEU A 12 1.70 5.10 -22.01
N GLN A 13 2.96 5.49 -21.81
CA GLN A 13 4.12 4.61 -21.98
C GLN A 13 4.35 3.66 -20.80
N SER A 14 3.63 3.83 -19.69
CA SER A 14 3.74 2.93 -18.54
C SER A 14 3.20 1.52 -18.82
N ASN A 15 3.52 0.58 -17.92
CA ASN A 15 2.97 -0.78 -17.94
C ASN A 15 1.51 -0.87 -17.45
N ILE A 16 0.88 0.25 -17.11
CA ILE A 16 -0.52 0.25 -16.69
C ILE A 16 -1.40 -0.21 -17.86
N GLN A 17 -2.20 -1.23 -17.59
CA GLN A 17 -3.04 -1.87 -18.60
C GLN A 17 -4.07 -0.88 -19.16
N VAL A 18 -4.30 -0.96 -20.47
CA VAL A 18 -5.33 -0.19 -21.19
C VAL A 18 -6.69 -0.33 -20.51
N SER A 19 -7.05 -1.53 -20.08
CA SER A 19 -8.31 -1.81 -19.39
C SER A 19 -8.43 -1.06 -18.07
N THR A 20 -7.34 -0.91 -17.32
CA THR A 20 -7.31 -0.19 -16.05
C THR A 20 -7.45 1.30 -16.29
N ILE A 21 -6.64 1.88 -17.18
CA ILE A 21 -6.73 3.31 -17.55
C ILE A 21 -8.16 3.62 -18.03
N SER A 22 -8.71 2.80 -18.91
CA SER A 22 -10.05 2.97 -19.46
C SER A 22 -11.14 2.96 -18.39
N LYS A 23 -11.07 2.02 -17.45
CA LYS A 23 -12.05 1.88 -16.36
C LYS A 23 -12.01 3.10 -15.43
N GLU A 24 -10.82 3.50 -15.01
CA GLU A 24 -10.66 4.54 -13.99
C GLU A 24 -10.82 5.97 -14.57
N THR A 25 -10.53 6.17 -15.86
CA THR A 25 -10.71 7.47 -16.52
C THR A 25 -12.06 7.64 -17.24
N GLY A 26 -12.78 6.54 -17.48
CA GLY A 26 -13.97 6.53 -18.32
C GLY A 26 -13.70 6.69 -19.82
N ILE A 27 -12.44 6.75 -20.25
CA ILE A 27 -12.06 6.85 -21.66
C ILE A 27 -12.14 5.45 -22.31
N SER A 28 -12.60 5.36 -23.55
CA SER A 28 -12.75 4.06 -24.22
C SER A 28 -11.41 3.33 -24.42
N LYS A 29 -11.41 2.00 -24.25
CA LYS A 29 -10.22 1.16 -24.45
C LYS A 29 -9.57 1.36 -25.82
N ALA A 30 -10.39 1.49 -26.87
CA ALA A 30 -9.91 1.74 -28.23
C ALA A 30 -9.18 3.08 -28.34
N HIS A 31 -9.68 4.13 -27.67
CA HIS A 31 -9.04 5.43 -27.65
C HIS A 31 -7.69 5.39 -26.92
N ILE A 32 -7.65 4.78 -25.72
CA ILE A 32 -6.40 4.59 -24.96
C ILE A 32 -5.37 3.76 -25.76
N THR A 33 -5.80 2.69 -26.42
CA THR A 33 -4.93 1.84 -27.24
C THR A 33 -4.28 2.65 -28.36
N ASN A 34 -5.06 3.48 -29.06
CA ASN A 34 -4.54 4.34 -30.12
C ASN A 34 -3.53 5.37 -29.61
N LEU A 35 -3.76 5.91 -28.42
CA LEU A 35 -2.82 6.82 -27.77
C LEU A 35 -1.53 6.12 -27.33
N LYS A 36 -1.61 4.92 -26.71
CA LYS A 36 -0.42 4.14 -26.31
C LYS A 36 0.43 3.70 -27.51
N ASN A 37 -0.22 3.30 -28.60
CA ASN A 37 0.47 2.82 -29.80
C ASN A 37 0.98 3.96 -30.70
N GLY A 38 0.67 5.23 -30.37
CA GLY A 38 1.06 6.38 -31.17
C GLY A 38 0.28 6.54 -32.49
N THR A 39 -0.78 5.77 -32.72
CA THR A 39 -1.65 5.94 -33.92
C THR A 39 -2.49 7.22 -33.83
N LYS A 40 -2.71 7.75 -32.63
CA LYS A 40 -3.23 9.10 -32.38
C LYS A 40 -2.27 9.86 -31.46
N SER A 41 -2.01 11.12 -31.80
CA SER A 41 -1.22 12.02 -30.94
C SER A 41 -2.09 12.60 -29.83
N ILE A 42 -1.57 12.61 -28.60
CA ILE A 42 -2.22 13.27 -27.46
C ILE A 42 -2.39 14.78 -27.69
N SER A 43 -1.53 15.40 -28.49
CA SER A 43 -1.65 16.83 -28.84
C SER A 43 -2.93 17.14 -29.62
N ASN A 44 -3.55 16.13 -30.24
CA ASN A 44 -4.79 16.24 -31.01
C ASN A 44 -6.00 15.65 -30.26
N ALA A 45 -5.83 15.23 -29.01
CA ALA A 45 -6.93 14.71 -28.20
C ALA A 45 -7.80 15.88 -27.66
N SER A 46 -9.06 15.58 -27.32
CA SER A 46 -9.92 16.58 -26.71
C SER A 46 -9.39 17.02 -25.34
N PHE A 47 -9.69 18.25 -24.94
CA PHE A 47 -9.32 18.76 -23.62
C PHE A 47 -9.78 17.82 -22.50
N ASP A 48 -11.04 17.36 -22.54
CA ASP A 48 -11.60 16.39 -21.58
C ASP A 48 -10.78 15.10 -21.49
N THR A 49 -10.29 14.58 -22.63
CA THR A 49 -9.43 13.38 -22.63
C THR A 49 -8.09 13.67 -21.96
N VAL A 50 -7.46 14.80 -22.30
CA VAL A 50 -6.16 15.21 -21.75
C VAL A 50 -6.27 15.45 -20.24
N GLU A 51 -7.33 16.11 -19.79
CA GLU A 51 -7.60 16.38 -18.38
C GLU A 51 -7.78 15.08 -17.60
N LYS A 52 -8.66 14.16 -18.04
CA LYS A 52 -8.87 12.87 -17.40
C LYS A 52 -7.60 12.03 -17.29
N LEU A 53 -6.80 11.98 -18.37
CA LEU A 53 -5.53 11.27 -18.35
C LEU A 53 -4.50 11.94 -17.44
N TYR A 54 -4.49 13.26 -17.39
CA TYR A 54 -3.56 14.00 -16.53
C TYR A 54 -3.91 13.82 -15.05
N LEU A 55 -5.19 13.89 -14.69
CA LEU A 55 -5.66 13.60 -13.32
C LEU A 55 -5.31 12.17 -12.92
N TYR A 56 -5.50 11.21 -13.82
CA TYR A 56 -5.11 9.82 -13.57
C TYR A 56 -3.59 9.65 -13.47
N TYR A 57 -2.80 10.40 -14.25
CA TYR A 57 -1.35 10.44 -14.08
C TYR A 57 -0.97 10.95 -12.69
N LEU A 58 -1.62 12.01 -12.20
CA LEU A 58 -1.33 12.55 -10.86
C LEU A 58 -1.61 11.51 -9.78
N ASP A 59 -2.72 10.79 -9.89
CA ASP A 59 -3.07 9.66 -9.00
C ASP A 59 -2.04 8.53 -9.04
N LYS A 60 -1.45 8.25 -10.21
CA LYS A 60 -0.46 7.18 -10.41
C LYS A 60 0.99 7.67 -10.36
N LYS A 61 1.22 8.94 -10.07
CA LYS A 61 2.55 9.56 -10.15
C LYS A 61 3.56 8.81 -9.30
N ASP A 62 3.20 8.49 -8.05
CA ASP A 62 4.12 7.84 -7.12
C ASP A 62 4.53 6.44 -7.59
N TYR A 63 3.59 5.67 -8.16
CA TYR A 63 3.90 4.38 -8.79
C TYR A 63 4.84 4.54 -9.99
N LEU A 64 4.58 5.54 -10.84
CA LEU A 64 5.39 5.80 -12.03
C LEU A 64 6.81 6.26 -11.66
N GLU A 65 6.96 7.08 -10.62
CA GLU A 65 8.27 7.51 -10.11
C GLU A 65 9.02 6.35 -9.45
N ALA A 66 8.35 5.56 -8.61
CA ALA A 66 8.95 4.38 -7.96
C ALA A 66 9.41 3.31 -8.96
N SER A 67 8.78 3.25 -10.13
CA SER A 67 9.10 2.27 -11.19
C SER A 67 10.15 2.73 -12.21
N LYS A 68 10.49 4.02 -12.28
CA LYS A 68 11.41 4.58 -13.32
C LYS A 68 12.76 3.86 -13.45
N ASN A 69 13.31 3.39 -12.34
CA ASN A 69 14.64 2.77 -12.29
C ASN A 69 14.57 1.24 -12.15
N ILE A 70 13.41 0.63 -12.41
CA ILE A 70 13.20 -0.80 -12.31
C ILE A 70 13.22 -1.39 -13.72
N ASP A 71 13.87 -2.54 -13.89
CA ASP A 71 13.88 -3.26 -15.16
C ASP A 71 12.44 -3.56 -15.63
N GLN A 72 12.17 -3.32 -16.92
CA GLN A 72 10.85 -3.53 -17.50
C GLN A 72 10.35 -4.98 -17.34
N SER A 73 11.25 -5.97 -17.40
CA SER A 73 10.92 -7.38 -17.17
C SER A 73 10.37 -7.64 -15.77
N ILE A 74 10.88 -6.93 -14.77
CA ILE A 74 10.35 -6.95 -13.40
C ILE A 74 8.99 -6.26 -13.36
N ILE A 75 8.88 -5.09 -13.99
CA ILE A 75 7.62 -4.31 -14.04
C ILE A 75 6.48 -5.12 -14.69
N ASP A 76 6.79 -5.93 -15.70
CA ASP A 76 5.86 -6.79 -16.45
C ASP A 76 5.53 -8.10 -15.71
N THR A 77 6.26 -8.42 -14.64
CA THR A 77 6.00 -9.60 -13.81
C THR A 77 4.59 -9.52 -13.22
N LYS A 78 3.84 -10.61 -13.36
CA LYS A 78 2.44 -10.68 -12.95
C LYS A 78 2.30 -11.14 -11.51
N ILE A 79 1.75 -10.26 -10.66
CA ILE A 79 1.30 -10.63 -9.32
C ILE A 79 0.03 -11.51 -9.45
N PRO A 80 -0.13 -12.60 -8.67
CA PRO A 80 -1.36 -13.37 -8.61
C PRO A 80 -2.60 -12.49 -8.37
N ARG A 81 -3.72 -12.81 -9.06
CA ARG A 81 -4.92 -11.96 -9.08
C ARG A 81 -5.58 -11.83 -7.70
N ASP A 82 -5.56 -12.89 -6.92
CA ASP A 82 -6.08 -12.89 -5.56
C ASP A 82 -5.25 -12.01 -4.61
N ILE A 83 -3.93 -11.96 -4.78
CA ILE A 83 -3.06 -11.03 -4.06
C ILE A 83 -3.35 -9.58 -4.46
N GLN A 84 -3.51 -9.28 -5.75
CA GLN A 84 -3.86 -7.92 -6.21
C GLN A 84 -5.18 -7.44 -5.57
N HIS A 85 -6.19 -8.32 -5.53
CA HIS A 85 -7.46 -8.02 -4.87
C HIS A 85 -7.32 -7.82 -3.37
N PHE A 86 -6.52 -8.67 -2.71
CA PHE A 86 -6.22 -8.52 -1.29
C PHE A 86 -5.57 -7.17 -0.98
N ILE A 87 -4.51 -6.79 -1.71
CA ILE A 87 -3.82 -5.50 -1.54
C ILE A 87 -4.79 -4.33 -1.73
N SER A 88 -5.62 -4.38 -2.77
CA SER A 88 -6.60 -3.32 -3.06
C SER A 88 -7.64 -3.19 -1.94
N ASN A 89 -8.14 -4.31 -1.42
CA ASN A 89 -9.13 -4.32 -0.35
C ASN A 89 -8.50 -3.91 0.99
N LEU A 90 -7.23 -4.27 1.24
CA LEU A 90 -6.50 -3.81 2.42
C LEU A 90 -6.34 -2.29 2.37
N LYS A 91 -5.95 -1.73 1.22
CA LYS A 91 -5.89 -0.27 1.01
C LYS A 91 -7.23 0.39 1.31
N GLN A 92 -8.33 -0.16 0.80
CA GLN A 92 -9.66 0.36 1.08
C GLN A 92 -10.01 0.30 2.58
N SER A 93 -9.69 -0.79 3.26
CA SER A 93 -9.92 -0.90 4.71
C SER A 93 -9.09 0.13 5.49
N ILE A 94 -7.83 0.37 5.11
CA ILE A 94 -6.99 1.43 5.70
C ILE A 94 -7.57 2.83 5.42
N ASP A 95 -8.02 3.09 4.20
CA ASP A 95 -8.65 4.37 3.85
C ASP A 95 -9.93 4.62 4.66
N ASN A 96 -10.71 3.57 4.89
CA ASN A 96 -11.88 3.64 5.75
C ASN A 96 -11.51 3.88 7.22
N ILE A 97 -10.39 3.33 7.71
CA ILE A 97 -9.92 3.58 9.09
C ILE A 97 -9.45 5.02 9.26
N ASN A 98 -8.78 5.57 8.25
CA ASN A 98 -8.30 6.96 8.27
C ASN A 98 -9.41 7.99 8.04
N ASN A 99 -10.58 7.57 7.54
CA ASN A 99 -11.70 8.47 7.27
C ASN A 99 -12.50 8.72 8.56
N PRO A 100 -12.56 9.96 9.09
CA PRO A 100 -13.29 10.26 10.32
C PRO A 100 -14.81 10.03 10.21
N ASP A 101 -15.37 10.00 9.00
CA ASP A 101 -16.80 9.75 8.76
C ASP A 101 -17.15 8.25 8.67
N SER A 102 -16.14 7.38 8.70
CA SER A 102 -16.31 5.93 8.64
C SER A 102 -16.54 5.34 10.04
N SER A 103 -17.29 4.25 10.11
CA SER A 103 -17.43 3.47 11.35
C SER A 103 -16.25 2.52 11.61
N ALA A 104 -15.33 2.37 10.65
CA ALA A 104 -14.10 1.59 10.83
C ALA A 104 -13.08 2.39 11.64
N GLY A 105 -12.43 1.75 12.61
CA GLY A 105 -11.43 2.40 13.44
C GLY A 105 -10.46 1.41 14.07
N ILE A 106 -9.47 1.95 14.78
CA ILE A 106 -8.52 1.22 15.60
C ILE A 106 -8.81 1.61 17.05
N GLU A 107 -9.10 0.63 17.89
CA GLU A 107 -9.43 0.89 19.30
C GLU A 107 -8.18 1.21 20.12
N LYS A 108 -7.06 0.52 19.81
CA LYS A 108 -5.83 0.62 20.61
C LYS A 108 -4.60 0.83 19.74
N ILE A 109 -3.79 1.80 20.14
CA ILE A 109 -2.40 1.97 19.70
C ILE A 109 -1.53 1.81 20.94
N MET A 110 -0.60 0.87 20.90
CA MET A 110 0.30 0.59 22.02
C MET A 110 1.65 1.27 21.78
N ILE A 111 2.29 1.74 22.84
CA ILE A 111 3.71 2.11 22.82
C ILE A 111 4.47 1.00 23.51
N GLU A 112 5.29 0.27 22.76
CA GLU A 112 6.16 -0.77 23.33
C GLU A 112 7.60 -0.25 23.43
N ARG A 113 8.26 -0.57 24.55
CA ARG A 113 9.68 -0.26 24.79
C ARG A 113 10.41 -1.55 25.13
N LEU A 114 11.39 -1.89 24.30
CA LEU A 114 12.23 -3.07 24.47
C LEU A 114 13.58 -2.67 25.04
N PHE A 115 13.89 -3.20 26.21
CA PHE A 115 15.18 -3.01 26.90
C PHE A 115 16.04 -4.25 26.69
N THR A 116 17.19 -4.10 26.03
CA THR A 116 18.16 -5.21 25.93
C THR A 116 19.07 -5.20 27.15
N MET A 117 18.96 -6.24 27.96
CA MET A 117 19.74 -6.39 29.19
C MET A 117 21.09 -7.06 28.93
N SER A 118 22.15 -6.54 29.54
CA SER A 118 23.46 -7.18 29.65
C SER A 118 23.46 -8.27 30.72
N LYS A 119 24.55 -9.05 30.78
CA LYS A 119 24.72 -10.05 31.86
C LYS A 119 24.85 -9.39 33.23
N GLU A 120 25.28 -8.13 33.26
CA GLU A 120 25.44 -7.29 34.44
C GLU A 120 24.10 -6.66 34.90
N LYS A 121 22.98 -7.02 34.27
CA LYS A 121 21.64 -6.47 34.55
C LYS A 121 21.52 -4.96 34.27
N SER A 122 22.35 -4.42 33.38
CA SER A 122 22.20 -3.06 32.84
C SER A 122 21.55 -3.10 31.46
N SER A 123 20.80 -2.07 31.06
CA SER A 123 20.35 -1.92 29.67
C SER A 123 21.29 -0.99 28.90
N ASN A 124 21.68 -1.41 27.71
CA ASN A 124 22.59 -0.63 26.86
C ASN A 124 21.91 -0.15 25.58
N ASN A 125 20.73 -0.68 25.26
CA ASN A 125 19.95 -0.32 24.08
C ASN A 125 18.45 -0.35 24.41
N ILE A 126 17.76 0.70 24.00
CA ILE A 126 16.32 0.87 24.13
C ILE A 126 15.77 1.09 22.72
N ILE A 127 14.94 0.16 22.27
CA ILE A 127 14.16 0.32 21.05
C ILE A 127 12.72 0.56 21.47
N SER A 128 12.00 1.38 20.75
CA SER A 128 10.59 1.58 21.01
C SER A 128 9.85 1.82 19.72
N TYR A 129 8.56 1.48 19.74
CA TYR A 129 7.71 1.53 18.55
C TYR A 129 6.25 1.71 18.94
N LEU A 130 5.48 2.26 18.02
CA LEU A 130 4.03 2.17 18.04
C LEU A 130 3.65 0.78 17.53
N LEU A 131 2.77 0.10 18.23
CA LEU A 131 2.23 -1.21 17.84
C LEU A 131 0.73 -1.07 17.62
N VAL A 132 0.29 -1.48 16.44
CA VAL A 132 -1.12 -1.72 16.12
C VAL A 132 -1.31 -3.21 16.00
N LYS A 133 -2.31 -3.74 16.70
CA LYS A 133 -2.71 -5.15 16.64
C LYS A 133 -4.21 -5.27 16.86
N GLU A 134 -4.96 -5.14 15.77
CA GLU A 134 -6.44 -5.10 15.80
C GLU A 134 -7.05 -6.02 14.75
N LEU A 135 -8.31 -6.42 14.99
CA LEU A 135 -9.10 -7.12 13.98
C LEU A 135 -9.94 -6.13 13.20
N ILE A 136 -9.74 -6.09 11.88
CA ILE A 136 -10.48 -5.21 10.98
C ILE A 136 -11.28 -6.02 9.98
N PRO A 137 -12.45 -5.53 9.53
CA PRO A 137 -13.18 -6.16 8.44
C PRO A 137 -12.39 -5.99 7.13
N LEU A 138 -12.11 -7.11 6.47
CA LEU A 138 -11.46 -7.14 5.16
C LEU A 138 -12.32 -7.90 4.17
N LYS A 139 -12.66 -7.26 3.06
CA LYS A 139 -13.39 -7.92 1.98
C LYS A 139 -12.43 -8.80 1.18
N ILE A 140 -12.75 -10.08 1.00
CA ILE A 140 -12.04 -10.98 0.09
C ILE A 140 -13.08 -11.64 -0.81
N LYS A 141 -13.01 -11.36 -2.11
CA LYS A 141 -14.05 -11.74 -3.09
C LYS A 141 -15.43 -11.22 -2.66
N ASN A 142 -16.34 -12.12 -2.27
CA ASN A 142 -17.72 -11.81 -1.90
C ASN A 142 -17.97 -11.90 -0.38
N GLU A 143 -16.93 -12.14 0.40
CA GLU A 143 -17.03 -12.35 1.84
C GLU A 143 -16.24 -11.29 2.61
N VAL A 144 -16.69 -10.98 3.82
CA VAL A 144 -15.97 -10.11 4.76
C VAL A 144 -15.40 -11.01 5.85
N ILE A 145 -14.08 -10.96 6.02
CA ILE A 145 -13.36 -11.71 7.06
C ILE A 145 -12.84 -10.74 8.12
N SER A 146 -12.56 -11.27 9.32
CA SER A 146 -11.78 -10.56 10.33
C SER A 146 -10.29 -10.73 10.02
N TYR A 147 -9.64 -9.66 9.59
CA TYR A 147 -8.21 -9.64 9.31
C TYR A 147 -7.45 -9.03 10.48
N GLU A 148 -6.43 -9.72 10.98
CA GLU A 148 -5.55 -9.18 12.02
C GLU A 148 -4.55 -8.20 11.40
N LEU A 149 -4.86 -6.91 11.51
CA LEU A 149 -3.98 -5.80 11.18
C LEU A 149 -2.94 -5.65 12.30
N ALA A 150 -1.77 -6.25 12.09
CA ALA A 150 -0.65 -6.20 13.01
C ALA A 150 0.59 -5.61 12.33
N PHE A 151 1.10 -4.49 12.83
CA PHE A 151 2.33 -3.86 12.37
C PHE A 151 2.91 -2.93 13.44
N SER A 152 4.20 -2.61 13.32
CA SER A 152 4.91 -1.73 14.24
C SER A 152 5.64 -0.63 13.49
N SER A 153 5.61 0.57 14.06
CA SER A 153 6.23 1.76 13.48
C SER A 153 7.26 2.36 14.42
N PRO A 154 8.40 2.86 13.91
CA PRO A 154 9.32 3.64 14.72
C PRO A 154 8.61 4.83 15.34
N ILE A 155 8.87 5.08 16.62
CA ILE A 155 8.26 6.17 17.37
C ILE A 155 9.34 7.22 17.71
N LYS A 156 8.98 8.50 17.63
CA LYS A 156 9.90 9.61 17.91
C LYS A 156 10.01 9.86 19.42
N PRO A 157 11.16 10.39 19.90
CA PRO A 157 11.35 10.78 21.30
C PRO A 157 10.22 11.56 21.98
N LYS A 158 9.58 12.46 21.24
CA LYS A 158 8.51 13.30 21.79
C LYS A 158 7.18 12.57 21.93
N GLU A 159 6.96 11.48 21.20
CA GLU A 159 5.73 10.68 21.24
C GLU A 159 5.72 9.73 22.44
N TYR A 160 6.88 9.38 23.02
CA TYR A 160 6.98 8.56 24.24
C TYR A 160 6.25 9.13 25.45
N LEU A 161 6.17 10.45 25.52
CA LEU A 161 5.64 11.18 26.66
C LEU A 161 4.20 11.64 26.41
N ALA A 162 3.59 11.23 25.30
CA ALA A 162 2.22 11.59 25.00
C ALA A 162 1.28 10.95 26.02
N GLU A 163 0.61 11.78 26.81
CA GLU A 163 -0.43 11.32 27.75
C GLU A 163 -1.72 10.93 27.01
N LYS A 164 -1.91 11.43 25.79
CA LYS A 164 -3.06 11.19 24.93
C LYS A 164 -2.65 11.21 23.45
N ILE A 165 -3.30 10.36 22.65
CA ILE A 165 -3.26 10.41 21.19
C ILE A 165 -4.55 11.10 20.72
N GLU A 166 -4.43 12.24 20.06
CA GLU A 166 -5.60 13.01 19.57
C GLU A 166 -6.04 12.59 18.16
N GLY A 167 -5.13 12.01 17.39
CA GLY A 167 -5.39 11.50 16.07
C GLY A 167 -4.22 10.68 15.57
N PHE A 168 -4.47 9.87 14.56
CA PHE A 168 -3.46 9.08 13.88
C PHE A 168 -3.79 8.96 12.40
N THR A 169 -2.79 8.59 11.63
CA THR A 169 -2.94 8.23 10.22
C THR A 169 -2.15 6.95 9.97
N ILE A 170 -2.79 5.94 9.41
CA ILE A 170 -2.12 4.73 8.93
C ILE A 170 -1.77 4.90 7.45
N THR A 171 -0.50 4.74 7.10
CA THR A 171 -0.06 4.76 5.70
C THR A 171 0.15 3.33 5.22
N PHE A 172 -0.32 3.03 4.01
CA PHE A 172 -0.05 1.77 3.34
C PHE A 172 0.71 2.02 2.03
N ALA A 173 1.97 1.63 1.98
CA ALA A 173 2.85 1.78 0.82
C ALA A 173 2.54 0.71 -0.26
N GLN A 174 1.31 0.76 -0.78
CA GLN A 174 0.79 -0.21 -1.76
C GLN A 174 1.71 -0.37 -2.97
N ASN A 175 2.17 0.74 -3.56
CA ASN A 175 3.00 0.71 -4.76
C ASN A 175 4.32 -0.01 -4.50
N ASP A 176 4.94 0.26 -3.35
CA ASP A 176 6.22 -0.37 -2.98
C ASP A 176 6.06 -1.87 -2.72
N LEU A 177 4.95 -2.27 -2.07
CA LEU A 177 4.60 -3.68 -1.90
C LEU A 177 4.47 -4.36 -3.26
N GLU A 178 3.68 -3.80 -4.19
CA GLU A 178 3.48 -4.39 -5.52
C GLU A 178 4.81 -4.53 -6.28
N LEU A 179 5.66 -3.50 -6.25
CA LEU A 179 6.98 -3.53 -6.90
C LEU A 179 7.93 -4.55 -6.25
N MET A 180 7.91 -4.70 -4.92
CA MET A 180 8.71 -5.71 -4.23
C MET A 180 8.25 -7.12 -4.53
N LEU A 181 6.95 -7.37 -4.56
CA LEU A 181 6.41 -8.68 -4.96
C LEU A 181 6.80 -9.04 -6.39
N LYS A 182 6.74 -8.08 -7.32
CA LYS A 182 7.23 -8.28 -8.70
C LYS A 182 8.70 -8.66 -8.75
N ARG A 183 9.56 -7.95 -8.00
CA ARG A 183 11.00 -8.26 -7.90
C ARG A 183 11.24 -9.67 -7.37
N LEU A 184 10.50 -10.07 -6.34
CA LEU A 184 10.62 -11.39 -5.72
C LEU A 184 10.18 -12.50 -6.68
N ILE A 185 9.01 -12.36 -7.30
CA ILE A 185 8.50 -13.32 -8.29
C ILE A 185 9.46 -13.45 -9.47
N HIS A 186 9.97 -12.33 -9.98
CA HIS A 186 10.94 -12.32 -11.07
C HIS A 186 12.23 -13.08 -10.72
N LYS A 187 12.65 -13.03 -9.45
CA LYS A 187 13.80 -13.79 -8.92
C LYS A 187 13.50 -15.26 -8.62
N GLY A 188 12.27 -15.72 -8.87
CA GLY A 188 11.85 -17.11 -8.66
C GLY A 188 11.17 -17.38 -7.31
N ALA A 189 10.94 -16.36 -6.48
CA ALA A 189 10.26 -16.56 -5.21
C ALA A 189 8.79 -16.97 -5.44
N LYS A 190 8.31 -17.87 -4.60
CA LYS A 190 6.94 -18.35 -4.60
C LYS A 190 6.10 -17.44 -3.70
N VAL A 191 5.21 -16.68 -4.32
CA VAL A 191 4.31 -15.75 -3.62
C VAL A 191 2.89 -16.29 -3.65
N LYS A 192 2.24 -16.36 -2.48
CA LYS A 192 0.86 -16.86 -2.33
C LYS A 192 0.09 -16.04 -1.31
N LEU A 193 -1.23 -15.97 -1.48
CA LEU A 193 -2.13 -15.51 -0.43
C LEU A 193 -2.53 -16.70 0.43
N ILE A 194 -2.07 -16.74 1.67
CA ILE A 194 -2.60 -17.70 2.65
C ILE A 194 -3.93 -17.14 3.13
N LYS A 195 -4.93 -18.01 3.12
CA LYS A 195 -6.26 -17.72 3.64
C LYS A 195 -6.48 -18.74 4.74
N SER A 196 -6.79 -18.25 5.92
CA SER A 196 -7.39 -19.10 6.94
C SER A 196 -8.64 -19.77 6.40
N ASN A 197 -8.90 -21.02 6.79
CA ASN A 197 -10.21 -21.62 6.53
C ASN A 197 -11.29 -20.69 7.09
N PHE A 198 -12.37 -20.48 6.33
CA PHE A 198 -13.44 -19.51 6.61
C PHE A 198 -14.25 -19.80 7.89
N ASN A 199 -13.74 -20.63 8.80
CA ASN A 199 -14.29 -20.82 10.14
C ASN A 199 -13.77 -19.68 11.03
N TYR A 200 -14.69 -19.06 11.76
CA TYR A 200 -14.52 -17.83 12.54
C TYR A 200 -13.32 -17.77 13.50
N SER A 201 -12.65 -18.89 13.80
CA SER A 201 -11.48 -18.97 14.68
C SER A 201 -10.13 -18.76 13.99
N ASP A 202 -10.03 -18.96 12.67
CA ASP A 202 -8.71 -19.04 12.00
C ASP A 202 -8.34 -17.76 11.24
N SER A 203 -9.30 -16.82 11.14
CA SER A 203 -9.24 -15.56 10.37
C SER A 203 -7.97 -14.71 10.59
N TYR A 204 -7.29 -14.91 11.71
CA TYR A 204 -5.98 -14.37 12.08
C TYR A 204 -4.83 -14.71 11.12
N ASN A 205 -4.93 -15.79 10.33
CA ASN A 205 -3.86 -16.31 9.47
C ASN A 205 -4.02 -15.95 7.98
N THR A 206 -4.79 -14.92 7.64
CA THR A 206 -4.79 -14.40 6.26
C THR A 206 -3.64 -13.42 6.06
N GLY A 207 -2.88 -13.58 4.96
CA GLY A 207 -1.79 -12.68 4.62
C GLY A 207 -0.94 -13.15 3.44
N ILE A 208 -0.06 -12.27 2.94
CA ILE A 208 0.86 -12.58 1.85
C ILE A 208 2.02 -13.40 2.40
N TYR A 209 2.22 -14.57 1.79
CA TYR A 209 3.33 -15.47 2.07
C TYR A 209 4.33 -15.45 0.92
N ILE A 210 5.61 -15.40 1.28
CA ILE A 210 6.74 -15.47 0.36
C ILE A 210 7.66 -16.60 0.79
N ASP A 211 8.02 -17.45 -0.15
CA ASP A 211 9.06 -18.46 -0.05
C ASP A 211 10.15 -18.14 -1.09
N THR A 212 11.33 -17.77 -0.59
CA THR A 212 12.51 -17.46 -1.42
C THR A 212 13.46 -18.64 -1.56
N HIS A 213 13.09 -19.82 -1.06
CA HIS A 213 13.92 -21.02 -0.86
C HIS A 213 15.02 -20.88 0.21
N GLN A 214 15.33 -19.67 0.64
CA GLN A 214 16.27 -19.40 1.74
C GLN A 214 15.52 -19.03 3.01
N ASP A 215 14.53 -18.14 2.85
CA ASP A 215 13.68 -17.65 3.92
C ASP A 215 12.21 -17.72 3.52
N GLU A 216 11.37 -17.92 4.54
CA GLU A 216 9.92 -17.84 4.45
C GLU A 216 9.42 -16.65 5.27
N ILE A 217 8.59 -15.81 4.66
CA ILE A 217 8.01 -14.64 5.31
C ILE A 217 6.50 -14.72 5.20
N PHE A 218 5.82 -14.56 6.34
CA PHE A 218 4.38 -14.52 6.43
C PHE A 218 3.89 -13.13 6.85
N LYS A 219 2.72 -12.72 6.34
CA LYS A 219 2.17 -11.36 6.45
C LYS A 219 3.13 -10.29 5.94
N TYR A 220 3.72 -10.52 4.76
CA TYR A 220 4.71 -9.62 4.18
C TYR A 220 4.20 -8.18 3.96
N GLU A 221 2.90 -8.03 3.73
CA GLU A 221 2.21 -6.74 3.62
C GLU A 221 2.39 -5.86 4.86
N SER A 222 2.56 -6.44 6.06
CA SER A 222 2.73 -5.69 7.31
C SER A 222 3.97 -4.81 7.32
N SER A 223 5.01 -5.17 6.56
CA SER A 223 6.23 -4.36 6.43
C SER A 223 6.05 -3.09 5.58
N PHE A 224 4.87 -2.91 4.97
CA PHE A 224 4.52 -1.75 4.14
C PHE A 224 3.43 -0.88 4.80
N LEU A 225 3.10 -1.18 6.05
CA LEU A 225 2.19 -0.40 6.88
C LEU A 225 3.00 0.44 7.86
N ASP A 226 2.55 1.67 8.06
CA ASP A 226 3.13 2.60 9.02
C ASP A 226 2.02 3.38 9.71
N ILE A 227 2.25 3.88 10.92
CA ILE A 227 1.32 4.73 11.67
C ILE A 227 2.05 5.97 12.15
N THR A 228 1.44 7.13 11.91
CA THR A 228 1.89 8.41 12.44
C THR A 228 0.84 8.96 13.37
N ILE A 229 1.26 9.46 14.54
CA ILE A 229 0.39 10.21 15.44
C ILE A 229 0.28 11.64 14.92
N ASN A 230 -0.95 12.10 14.68
CA ASN A 230 -1.23 13.46 14.26
C ASN A 230 -1.19 14.33 15.52
N GLN A 231 -0.06 14.96 15.82
CA GLN A 231 0.01 15.92 16.91
C GLN A 231 -0.63 17.23 16.48
N ASN A 232 -1.73 17.62 17.11
CA ASN A 232 -2.02 19.03 17.26
C ASN A 232 -1.02 19.54 18.28
N LEU A 233 0.02 20.25 17.82
CA LEU A 233 0.77 21.09 18.73
C LEU A 233 -0.18 22.21 19.16
N THR A 234 -0.83 22.06 20.32
CA THR A 234 -1.24 23.22 21.09
C THR A 234 0.05 23.94 21.48
N GLU A 235 0.49 24.87 20.63
CA GLU A 235 1.38 25.93 21.08
C GLU A 235 0.61 26.76 22.11
N GLY A 236 0.93 26.57 23.39
CA GLY A 236 0.62 27.52 24.45
C GLY A 236 -0.20 26.97 25.62
N GLU A 237 0.50 26.52 26.65
CA GLU A 237 0.30 27.02 28.02
C GLU A 237 1.63 27.54 28.57
#